data_AF-A0A368H8H3-F1
#
_entry.id   AF-A0A368H8H3-F1
#
_cell.length_a   1.000
_cell.length_b   1.000
_cell.length_c   1.000
_cell.angle_alpha   90.00
_cell.angle_beta   90.00
_cell.angle_gamma   90.00
#
_symmetry.space_group_name_H-M   'P 1'
#
loop_
_entity.id
_entity.type
_entity.pdbx_description
1 polymer ?
#
loop_
_entity_poly.entity_id
_entity_poly.type
_entity_poly.pdbx_seq_one_letter_code
_entity_poly.pdbx_strand_id
1 'polypeptide(L)'
;MNRVIFLLAFLVIPTKTEMLRQCRCQELQNCRPLTAMEILQCGDKCQRHAPSLGMSYPAFRMCLMQIGAPVESMIRCAADALSNTCAIGPPAMVPKRTVDTFKLAVLSEATTVVKRGGVGHLAQPIFKRGMPFATCHLKCMFQMATRCINKKKCGLTLPNDTELVGVLKQCMIQSDLGTVGFRRLCQCVASTGIRYSFLTTYYLSFFLSLETGGLHKFVKE
;
A
#
# COMPACT_ATOMS: atom_id res chain seq x y z
N MET A 1 -53.76 -6.25 7.25
CA MET A 1 -52.70 -5.64 8.08
C MET A 1 -51.54 -5.31 7.15
N ASN A 2 -51.60 -4.14 6.52
CA ASN A 2 -50.75 -3.65 5.43
C ASN A 2 -50.05 -2.37 5.91
N ARG A 3 -48.89 -2.03 5.30
CA ARG A 3 -48.22 -0.71 5.22
C ARG A 3 -46.96 -0.46 6.09
N VAL A 4 -45.89 -1.26 5.97
CA VAL A 4 -44.51 -0.80 6.30
C VAL A 4 -43.44 -1.41 5.38
N ILE A 5 -43.71 -1.52 4.08
CA ILE A 5 -42.70 -2.02 3.12
C ILE A 5 -42.75 -1.17 1.85
N PHE A 6 -42.37 0.12 1.90
CA PHE A 6 -42.25 0.94 0.68
C PHE A 6 -41.46 2.26 0.87
N LEU A 7 -40.32 2.27 1.58
CA LEU A 7 -39.45 3.47 1.65
C LEU A 7 -37.94 3.14 1.75
N LEU A 8 -37.49 2.07 1.09
CA LEU A 8 -36.06 1.72 0.96
C LEU A 8 -35.63 1.59 -0.52
N ALA A 9 -36.28 2.35 -1.39
CA ALA A 9 -35.95 2.41 -2.80
C ALA A 9 -35.40 3.82 -3.13
N PHE A 10 -34.16 3.87 -3.65
CA PHE A 10 -33.53 5.01 -4.33
C PHE A 10 -32.88 6.14 -3.52
N LEU A 11 -31.87 5.81 -2.72
CA LEU A 11 -30.73 6.72 -2.51
C LEU A 11 -29.41 6.03 -2.91
N VAL A 12 -29.39 5.44 -4.11
CA VAL A 12 -28.11 5.17 -4.77
C VAL A 12 -27.67 6.48 -5.40
N ILE A 13 -26.96 7.31 -4.65
CA ILE A 13 -26.29 8.48 -5.21
C ILE A 13 -25.25 7.93 -6.20
N PRO A 14 -25.37 8.16 -7.52
CA PRO A 14 -24.34 7.73 -8.44
C PRO A 14 -23.07 8.49 -8.08
N THR A 15 -22.09 7.79 -7.54
CA THR A 15 -20.74 8.32 -7.38
C THR A 15 -20.21 8.60 -8.78
N LYS A 16 -20.11 9.88 -9.15
CA LYS A 16 -19.60 10.29 -10.46
C LYS A 16 -18.15 9.82 -10.57
N THR A 17 -17.95 8.70 -11.26
CA THR A 17 -16.62 8.25 -11.66
C THR A 17 -16.17 9.17 -12.78
N GLU A 18 -15.25 10.08 -12.48
CA GLU A 18 -14.66 10.97 -13.48
C GLU A 18 -13.87 10.13 -14.49
N MET A 19 -14.23 10.22 -15.77
CA MET A 19 -13.56 9.49 -16.85
C MET A 19 -12.49 10.38 -17.49
N LEU A 20 -11.32 9.81 -17.73
CA LEU A 20 -10.19 10.48 -18.37
C LEU A 20 -9.82 9.76 -19.66
N ARG A 21 -9.25 10.49 -20.62
CA ARG A 21 -8.60 9.84 -21.77
C ARG A 21 -7.43 8.99 -21.28
N GLN A 22 -7.25 7.81 -21.84
CA GLN A 22 -6.07 6.97 -21.59
C GLN A 22 -4.81 7.68 -22.11
N CYS A 23 -3.74 7.68 -21.32
CA CYS A 23 -2.43 8.16 -21.74
C CYS A 23 -1.89 7.25 -22.85
N ARG A 24 -1.31 7.84 -23.90
CA ARG A 24 -0.52 7.07 -24.87
C ARG A 24 0.84 6.72 -24.27
N CYS A 25 1.40 5.59 -24.67
CA CYS A 25 2.71 5.17 -24.15
C CYS A 25 3.83 6.19 -24.45
N GLN A 26 3.74 6.89 -25.58
CA GLN A 26 4.64 7.99 -25.94
C GLN A 26 4.57 9.17 -24.95
N GLU A 27 3.41 9.46 -24.38
CA GLU A 27 3.24 10.54 -23.40
C GLU A 27 3.92 10.24 -22.07
N LEU A 28 4.15 8.95 -21.80
CA LEU A 28 4.73 8.43 -20.56
C LEU A 28 6.22 8.16 -20.64
N GLN A 29 6.84 8.21 -21.84
CA GLN A 29 8.28 7.95 -22.00
C GLN A 29 9.16 8.83 -21.10
N ASN A 30 8.69 10.05 -20.79
CA ASN A 30 9.39 11.00 -19.90
C ASN A 30 8.90 10.94 -18.44
N CYS A 31 7.95 10.06 -18.11
CA CYS A 31 7.52 9.84 -16.74
C CYS A 31 8.48 8.86 -16.07
N ARG A 32 9.30 9.35 -15.15
CA ARG A 32 10.14 8.48 -14.33
C ARG A 32 9.34 7.80 -13.23
N PRO A 33 9.67 6.55 -12.86
CA PRO A 33 9.11 5.93 -11.68
C PRO A 33 9.55 6.68 -10.41
N LEU A 34 8.85 6.42 -9.30
CA LEU A 34 9.29 6.86 -7.98
C LEU A 34 10.68 6.28 -7.65
N THR A 35 11.40 6.97 -6.78
CA THR A 35 12.65 6.47 -6.19
C THR A 35 12.45 6.17 -4.70
N ALA A 36 13.31 5.34 -4.12
CA ALA A 36 13.29 5.09 -2.67
C ALA A 36 13.47 6.40 -1.87
N MET A 37 14.30 7.32 -2.36
CA MET A 37 14.50 8.63 -1.73
C MET A 37 13.21 9.47 -1.71
N GLU A 38 12.45 9.48 -2.80
CA GLU A 38 11.16 10.18 -2.85
C GLU A 38 10.13 9.59 -1.90
N ILE A 39 10.14 8.26 -1.72
CA ILE A 39 9.32 7.58 -0.71
C ILE A 39 9.77 8.02 0.70
N LEU A 40 11.07 8.06 0.99
CA LEU A 40 11.58 8.56 2.27
C LEU A 40 11.19 10.01 2.54
N GLN A 41 11.21 10.88 1.52
CA GLN A 41 10.74 12.26 1.63
C GLN A 41 9.26 12.37 2.00
N CYS A 42 8.43 11.39 1.60
CA CYS A 42 7.06 11.31 2.09
C CYS A 42 7.00 10.99 3.59
N GLY A 43 7.90 10.13 4.09
CA GLY A 43 8.13 9.95 5.51
C GLY A 43 8.45 11.27 6.21
N ASP A 44 9.38 12.04 5.64
CA ASP A 44 9.88 13.28 6.24
C ASP A 44 8.76 14.32 6.37
N LYS A 45 7.86 14.39 5.38
CA LYS A 45 6.65 15.24 5.41
C LYS A 45 5.60 14.78 6.43
N CYS A 46 5.58 13.48 6.73
CA CYS A 46 4.58 12.86 7.60
C CYS A 46 5.09 12.62 9.03
N GLN A 47 6.34 12.98 9.34
CA GLN A 47 7.01 12.71 10.62
C GLN A 47 6.26 13.20 11.86
N ARG A 48 5.41 14.23 11.73
CA ARG A 48 4.55 14.73 12.81
C ARG A 48 3.62 13.65 13.42
N HIS A 49 3.37 12.56 12.68
CA HIS A 49 2.58 11.42 13.14
C HIS A 49 3.41 10.32 13.80
N ALA A 50 4.74 10.42 13.83
CA ALA A 50 5.60 9.43 14.48
C ALA A 50 5.44 9.39 16.03
N PRO A 51 5.25 10.51 16.74
CA PRO A 51 5.05 10.47 18.19
C PRO A 51 3.83 9.66 18.63
N SER A 52 2.77 9.56 17.82
CA SER A 52 1.59 8.74 18.17
C SER A 52 1.87 7.24 18.19
N LEU A 53 3.00 6.83 17.59
CA LEU A 53 3.53 5.46 17.62
C LEU A 53 4.55 5.25 18.75
N GLY A 54 4.89 6.31 19.49
CA GLY A 54 5.95 6.28 20.51
C GLY A 54 7.33 6.01 19.92
N MET A 55 7.55 6.32 18.64
CA MET A 55 8.79 6.01 17.92
C MET A 55 9.62 7.27 17.67
N SER A 56 10.95 7.14 17.66
CA SER A 56 11.84 8.18 17.12
C SER A 56 11.82 8.15 15.60
N TYR A 57 11.30 9.22 14.97
CA TYR A 57 11.28 9.32 13.50
C TYR A 57 12.70 9.28 12.88
N PRO A 58 13.72 9.99 13.40
CA PRO A 58 15.08 9.87 12.88
C PRO A 58 15.62 8.44 12.89
N ALA A 59 15.40 7.69 13.97
CA ALA A 59 15.83 6.30 14.05
C ALA A 59 15.04 5.40 13.09
N PHE A 60 13.73 5.63 12.97
CA PHE A 60 12.88 4.94 11.99
C PHE A 60 13.32 5.18 10.54
N ARG A 61 13.67 6.43 10.23
CA ARG A 61 14.16 6.82 8.91
C ARG A 61 15.43 6.06 8.53
N MET A 62 16.34 5.85 9.49
CA MET A 62 17.54 5.03 9.28
C MET A 62 17.19 3.58 8.93
N CYS A 63 16.17 2.99 9.56
CA CYS A 63 15.69 1.66 9.21
C CYS A 63 15.13 1.60 7.79
N LEU A 64 14.35 2.61 7.37
CA LEU A 64 13.82 2.66 6.01
C LEU A 64 14.94 2.83 4.96
N MET A 65 16.03 3.52 5.29
CA MET A 65 17.18 3.64 4.38
C MET A 65 17.87 2.30 4.10
N GLN A 66 17.87 1.37 5.06
CA GLN A 66 18.47 0.03 4.88
C GLN A 66 17.75 -0.81 3.82
N ILE A 67 16.48 -0.52 3.55
CA ILE A 67 15.69 -1.22 2.53
C ILE A 67 15.57 -0.44 1.22
N GLY A 68 16.38 0.62 1.03
CA GLY A 68 16.30 1.48 -0.15
C GLY A 68 16.43 0.72 -1.48
N ALA A 69 17.47 -0.12 -1.61
CA ALA A 69 17.67 -0.91 -2.83
C ALA A 69 16.55 -1.94 -3.09
N PRO A 70 16.12 -2.75 -2.10
CA PRO A 70 14.91 -3.57 -2.19
C PRO A 70 13.67 -2.77 -2.64
N VAL A 71 13.47 -1.56 -2.10
CA VAL A 71 12.35 -0.68 -2.47
C VAL A 71 12.47 -0.23 -3.93
N GLU A 72 13.66 0.14 -4.40
CA GLU A 72 13.85 0.49 -5.81
C GLU A 72 13.57 -0.68 -6.76
N SER A 73 14.01 -1.89 -6.37
CA SER A 73 13.68 -3.11 -7.12
C SER A 73 12.17 -3.33 -7.18
N MET A 74 11.46 -3.14 -6.05
CA MET A 74 10.01 -3.27 -6.00
C MET A 74 9.31 -2.28 -6.94
N ILE A 75 9.79 -1.03 -6.98
CA ILE A 75 9.22 0.00 -7.86
C ILE A 75 9.43 -0.37 -9.33
N ARG A 76 10.62 -0.86 -9.71
CA ARG A 76 10.90 -1.30 -11.09
C ARG A 76 10.00 -2.47 -11.48
N CYS A 77 9.90 -3.49 -10.64
CA CYS A 77 8.97 -4.60 -10.86
C CYS A 77 7.52 -4.12 -11.07
N ALA A 78 7.05 -3.20 -10.22
CA ALA A 78 5.69 -2.67 -10.34
C ALA A 78 5.50 -1.85 -11.64
N ALA A 79 6.52 -1.09 -12.06
CA ALA A 79 6.47 -0.35 -13.31
C ALA A 79 6.43 -1.29 -14.52
N ASP A 80 7.24 -2.35 -14.51
CA ASP A 80 7.31 -3.35 -15.58
C ASP A 80 6.01 -4.15 -15.67
N ALA A 81 5.45 -4.58 -14.53
CA ALA A 81 4.18 -5.29 -14.48
C ALA A 81 2.99 -4.45 -15.00
N LEU A 82 3.14 -3.12 -15.05
CA LEU A 82 2.12 -2.17 -15.49
C LEU A 82 2.47 -1.48 -16.82
N SER A 83 3.49 -1.96 -17.54
CA SER A 83 3.96 -1.33 -18.80
C SER A 83 2.88 -1.25 -19.89
N ASN A 84 1.97 -2.22 -19.92
CA ASN A 84 0.93 -2.35 -20.95
C ASN A 84 -0.37 -1.60 -20.63
N THR A 85 -0.35 -0.66 -19.68
CA THR A 85 -1.53 0.06 -19.20
C THR A 85 -1.80 1.36 -19.97
N CYS A 86 -0.91 1.73 -20.89
CA CYS A 86 -1.04 2.88 -21.78
C CYS A 86 -1.56 2.50 -23.17
N ALA A 87 -2.11 3.49 -23.89
CA ALA A 87 -2.62 3.28 -25.24
C ALA A 87 -1.47 3.23 -26.26
N ILE A 88 -1.44 2.15 -27.05
CA ILE A 88 -0.60 2.04 -28.26
C ILE A 88 -1.34 2.63 -29.46
N GLY A 89 -2.66 2.43 -29.53
CA GLY A 89 -3.55 2.94 -30.58
C GLY A 89 -4.41 4.14 -30.14
N PRO A 90 -5.61 4.30 -30.74
CA PRO A 90 -6.58 5.31 -30.31
C PRO A 90 -6.87 5.17 -28.80
N PRO A 91 -6.72 6.24 -28.01
CA PRO A 91 -6.86 6.15 -26.57
C PRO A 91 -8.32 5.95 -26.16
N ALA A 92 -8.58 4.95 -25.31
CA ALA A 92 -9.89 4.72 -24.71
C ALA A 92 -10.18 5.74 -23.58
N MET A 93 -11.39 5.73 -23.06
CA MET A 93 -11.72 6.44 -21.81
C MET A 93 -11.55 5.48 -20.63
N VAL A 94 -10.86 5.92 -19.59
CA VAL A 94 -10.54 5.14 -18.39
C VAL A 94 -10.99 5.87 -17.13
N PRO A 95 -11.42 5.15 -16.08
CA PRO A 95 -11.83 5.77 -14.83
C PRO A 95 -10.64 6.43 -14.13
N LYS A 96 -10.84 7.63 -13.60
CA LYS A 96 -9.87 8.32 -12.76
C LYS A 96 -9.72 7.59 -11.44
N ARG A 97 -8.52 7.10 -11.17
CA ARG A 97 -8.19 6.48 -9.89
C ARG A 97 -8.05 7.52 -8.80
N THR A 98 -8.61 7.23 -7.63
CA THR A 98 -8.44 8.05 -6.42
C THR A 98 -7.59 7.30 -5.40
N VAL A 99 -6.92 8.06 -4.54
CA VAL A 99 -6.13 7.47 -3.44
C VAL A 99 -7.01 6.77 -2.41
N ASP A 100 -8.26 7.19 -2.25
CA ASP A 100 -9.14 6.68 -1.20
C ASP A 100 -9.61 5.26 -1.46
N THR A 101 -9.94 4.90 -2.71
CA THR A 101 -10.29 3.52 -3.06
C THR A 101 -9.09 2.58 -2.93
N PHE A 102 -7.92 3.04 -3.40
CA PHE A 102 -6.68 2.28 -3.29
C PHE A 102 -6.27 2.05 -1.82
N LYS A 103 -6.39 3.09 -0.98
CA LYS A 103 -6.17 3.00 0.48
C LYS A 103 -7.05 1.92 1.11
N LEU A 104 -8.32 1.84 0.74
CA LEU A 104 -9.24 0.83 1.27
C LEU A 104 -8.81 -0.59 0.85
N ALA A 105 -8.40 -0.80 -0.40
CA ALA A 105 -7.89 -2.08 -0.86
C ALA A 105 -6.63 -2.51 -0.09
N VAL A 106 -5.68 -1.59 0.12
CA VAL A 106 -4.46 -1.83 0.91
C VAL A 106 -4.81 -2.22 2.36
N LEU A 107 -5.73 -1.49 3.00
CA LEU A 107 -6.16 -1.80 4.37
C LEU A 107 -6.90 -3.14 4.48
N SER A 108 -7.72 -3.46 3.49
CA SER A 108 -8.44 -4.73 3.42
C SER A 108 -7.46 -5.90 3.31
N GLU A 109 -6.47 -5.81 2.41
CA GLU A 109 -5.43 -6.83 2.28
C GLU A 109 -4.59 -6.94 3.56
N ALA A 110 -4.16 -5.81 4.13
CA ALA A 110 -3.43 -5.82 5.40
C ALA A 110 -4.24 -6.51 6.50
N THR A 111 -5.53 -6.18 6.64
CA THR A 111 -6.43 -6.82 7.62
C THR A 111 -6.58 -8.32 7.36
N THR A 112 -6.69 -8.72 6.10
CA THR A 112 -6.76 -10.14 5.71
C THR A 112 -5.52 -10.89 6.14
N VAL A 113 -4.34 -10.32 5.90
CA VAL A 113 -3.07 -10.90 6.31
C VAL A 113 -2.99 -11.03 7.84
N VAL A 114 -3.34 -9.97 8.57
CA VAL A 114 -3.35 -9.97 10.04
C VAL A 114 -4.28 -11.04 10.60
N LYS A 115 -5.50 -11.15 10.05
CA LYS A 115 -6.49 -12.13 10.47
C LYS A 115 -5.99 -13.55 10.23
N ARG A 116 -5.38 -13.83 9.06
CA ARG A 116 -4.78 -15.13 8.76
C ARG A 116 -3.66 -15.48 9.74
N GLY A 117 -2.90 -14.48 10.19
CA GLY A 117 -1.87 -14.60 11.23
C GLY A 117 -2.38 -14.87 12.64
N GLY A 118 -3.69 -14.86 12.90
CA GLY A 118 -4.26 -15.05 14.26
C GLY A 118 -4.02 -13.90 15.24
N VAL A 119 -3.42 -12.80 14.79
CA VAL A 119 -2.95 -11.70 15.67
C VAL A 119 -3.79 -10.42 15.57
N GLY A 120 -5.01 -10.51 15.01
CA GLY A 120 -5.91 -9.37 14.81
C GLY A 120 -6.15 -8.47 16.02
N HIS A 121 -6.31 -9.06 17.20
CA HIS A 121 -6.55 -8.33 18.44
C HIS A 121 -5.33 -7.52 18.92
N LEU A 122 -4.11 -8.03 18.67
CA LEU A 122 -2.85 -7.36 18.99
C LEU A 122 -2.52 -6.25 17.98
N ALA A 123 -2.99 -6.42 16.75
CA ALA A 123 -2.75 -5.54 15.62
C ALA A 123 -3.52 -4.22 15.67
N GLN A 124 -4.78 -4.30 16.11
CA GLN A 124 -5.73 -3.19 16.13
C GLN A 124 -5.17 -1.90 16.76
N PRO A 125 -4.55 -1.91 17.96
CA PRO A 125 -4.04 -0.68 18.56
C PRO A 125 -2.89 -0.05 17.76
N ILE A 126 -2.06 -0.86 17.10
CA ILE A 126 -0.96 -0.37 16.25
C ILE A 126 -1.53 0.24 14.97
N PHE A 127 -2.45 -0.46 14.28
CA PHE A 127 -3.11 0.09 13.09
C PHE A 127 -3.83 1.40 13.41
N LYS A 128 -4.59 1.46 14.50
CA LYS A 128 -5.34 2.66 14.88
C LYS A 128 -4.41 3.86 15.10
N ARG A 129 -3.27 3.67 15.78
CA ARG A 129 -2.31 4.75 16.07
C ARG A 129 -1.42 5.10 14.87
N GLY A 130 -1.13 4.13 14.01
CA GLY A 130 -0.31 4.31 12.80
C GLY A 130 -1.08 4.81 11.58
N MET A 131 -2.40 4.67 11.59
CA MET A 131 -3.28 5.06 10.46
C MET A 131 -3.06 6.50 9.98
N PRO A 132 -2.87 7.52 10.85
CA PRO A 132 -2.58 8.87 10.40
C PRO A 132 -1.27 8.98 9.62
N PHE A 133 -0.19 8.35 10.10
CA PHE A 133 1.11 8.31 9.42
C PHE A 133 0.98 7.59 8.06
N ALA A 134 0.41 6.38 8.05
CA ALA A 134 0.23 5.58 6.84
C ALA A 134 -0.62 6.30 5.79
N THR A 135 -1.72 6.96 6.21
CA THR A 135 -2.58 7.73 5.31
C THR A 135 -1.85 8.93 4.72
N CYS A 136 -1.11 9.68 5.54
CA CYS A 136 -0.28 10.79 5.07
C CYS A 136 0.74 10.31 4.04
N HIS A 137 1.46 9.23 4.37
CA HIS A 137 2.51 8.67 3.55
C HIS A 137 1.98 8.17 2.20
N LEU A 138 0.89 7.40 2.22
CA LEU A 138 0.24 6.89 1.01
C LEU A 138 -0.27 8.01 0.11
N LYS A 139 -0.88 9.06 0.68
CA LYS A 139 -1.31 10.24 -0.07
C LYS A 139 -0.14 10.94 -0.76
N CYS A 140 0.97 11.12 -0.05
CA CYS A 140 2.17 11.72 -0.62
C CYS A 140 2.74 10.86 -1.77
N MET A 141 2.89 9.55 -1.56
CA MET A 141 3.39 8.63 -2.60
C MET A 141 2.48 8.64 -3.83
N PHE A 142 1.15 8.58 -3.64
CA PHE A 142 0.19 8.61 -4.73
C PHE A 142 0.27 9.91 -5.55
N GLN A 143 0.40 11.06 -4.87
CA GLN A 143 0.58 12.35 -5.52
C GLN A 143 1.87 12.41 -6.34
N MET A 144 2.95 11.80 -5.86
CA MET A 144 4.21 11.73 -6.60
C MET A 144 4.12 10.77 -7.79
N ALA A 145 3.57 9.57 -7.60
CA ALA A 145 3.36 8.57 -8.65
C ALA A 145 2.54 9.11 -9.82
N THR A 146 1.48 9.85 -9.49
CA THR A 146 0.52 10.35 -10.48
C THR A 146 0.85 11.73 -10.99
N ARG A 147 1.89 12.41 -10.49
CA ARG A 147 2.23 13.79 -10.86
C ARG A 147 2.37 13.98 -12.37
N CYS A 148 3.12 13.07 -13.01
CA CYS A 148 3.36 13.12 -14.45
C CYS A 148 2.06 12.95 -15.24
N ILE A 149 1.28 11.92 -14.89
CA ILE A 149 -0.01 11.58 -15.51
C ILE A 149 -1.03 12.71 -15.34
N ASN A 150 -1.14 13.27 -14.13
CA ASN A 150 -2.03 14.39 -13.83
C ASN A 150 -1.68 15.64 -14.65
N LYS A 151 -0.38 15.94 -14.84
CA LYS A 151 0.07 17.05 -15.69
C LYS A 151 -0.33 16.85 -17.16
N LYS A 152 -0.39 15.59 -17.62
CA LYS A 152 -0.83 15.22 -18.98
C LYS A 152 -2.36 15.11 -19.12
N LYS A 153 -3.12 15.24 -18.03
CA LYS A 153 -4.61 15.16 -17.99
C LYS A 153 -5.15 13.87 -18.63
N CYS A 154 -4.49 12.75 -18.37
CA CYS A 154 -4.88 11.43 -18.86
C CYS A 154 -4.85 10.40 -17.72
N GLY A 155 -5.30 9.16 -17.98
CA GLY A 155 -5.28 8.05 -17.02
C GLY A 155 -4.61 6.80 -17.60
N LEU A 156 -4.37 5.80 -16.76
CA LEU A 156 -3.87 4.49 -17.17
C LEU A 156 -4.97 3.45 -17.04
N THR A 157 -4.98 2.46 -17.93
CA THR A 157 -5.83 1.27 -17.83
C THR A 157 -5.19 0.30 -16.85
N LEU A 158 -5.19 0.70 -15.57
CA LEU A 158 -4.68 -0.14 -14.49
C LEU A 158 -5.75 -1.19 -14.11
N PRO A 159 -5.33 -2.34 -13.57
CA PRO A 159 -6.20 -3.32 -12.91
C PRO A 159 -7.05 -2.67 -11.81
N ASN A 160 -8.05 -3.39 -11.29
CA ASN A 160 -8.80 -2.90 -10.13
C ASN A 160 -7.90 -2.80 -8.88
N ASP A 161 -8.34 -2.11 -7.83
CA ASP A 161 -7.47 -1.81 -6.68
C ASP A 161 -7.00 -3.07 -5.93
N THR A 162 -7.82 -4.13 -5.88
CA THR A 162 -7.44 -5.41 -5.25
C THR A 162 -6.37 -6.14 -6.06
N GLU A 163 -6.54 -6.20 -7.38
CA GLU A 163 -5.54 -6.78 -8.29
C GLU A 163 -4.22 -5.99 -8.26
N LEU A 164 -4.30 -4.65 -8.25
CA LEU A 164 -3.13 -3.79 -8.16
C LEU A 164 -2.36 -4.00 -6.85
N VAL A 165 -3.07 -4.15 -5.73
CA VAL A 165 -2.46 -4.53 -4.44
C VAL A 165 -1.78 -5.90 -4.54
N GLY A 166 -2.39 -6.86 -5.25
CA GLY A 166 -1.79 -8.16 -5.53
C GLY A 166 -0.48 -8.07 -6.32
N VAL A 167 -0.42 -7.24 -7.37
CA VAL A 167 0.80 -6.98 -8.14
C VAL A 167 1.90 -6.39 -7.25
N LEU A 168 1.57 -5.38 -6.45
CA LEU A 168 2.54 -4.75 -5.54
C LEU A 168 3.09 -5.75 -4.51
N LYS A 169 2.21 -6.60 -3.96
CA LYS A 169 2.61 -7.67 -3.04
C LYS A 169 3.56 -8.65 -3.70
N GLN A 170 3.31 -9.06 -4.94
CA GLN A 170 4.19 -9.95 -5.67
C GLN A 170 5.57 -9.31 -5.91
N CYS A 171 5.59 -8.05 -6.33
CA CYS A 171 6.84 -7.31 -6.52
C CYS A 171 7.63 -7.10 -5.23
N MET A 172 6.95 -6.94 -4.10
CA MET A 172 7.57 -6.87 -2.78
C MET A 172 8.30 -8.19 -2.46
N ILE A 173 7.65 -9.34 -2.70
CA ILE A 173 8.26 -10.67 -2.48
C ILE A 173 9.49 -10.87 -3.37
N GLN A 174 9.39 -10.51 -4.65
CA GLN A 174 10.48 -10.66 -5.62
C GLN A 174 11.67 -9.73 -5.38
N SER A 175 11.46 -8.64 -4.63
CA SER A 175 12.47 -7.60 -4.43
C SER A 175 13.12 -7.66 -3.05
N ASP A 176 13.22 -8.86 -2.46
CA ASP A 176 13.75 -9.08 -1.11
C ASP A 176 13.02 -8.31 0.02
N LEU A 177 11.86 -7.74 -0.25
CA LEU A 177 10.95 -7.17 0.75
C LEU A 177 9.89 -8.18 1.21
N GLY A 178 10.04 -9.45 0.81
CA GLY A 178 9.31 -10.57 1.39
C GLY A 178 9.65 -10.80 2.86
N THR A 179 9.42 -12.01 3.35
CA THR A 179 9.51 -12.36 4.77
C THR A 179 10.83 -11.95 5.43
N VAL A 180 11.97 -12.19 4.76
CA VAL A 180 13.30 -11.95 5.34
C VAL A 180 13.63 -10.47 5.42
N GLY A 181 13.45 -9.70 4.33
CA GLY A 181 13.74 -8.26 4.35
C GLY A 181 12.78 -7.49 5.23
N PHE A 182 11.50 -7.87 5.25
CA PHE A 182 10.53 -7.26 6.16
C PHE A 182 10.87 -7.55 7.63
N ARG A 183 11.32 -8.76 7.97
CA ARG A 183 11.78 -9.10 9.32
C ARG A 183 12.96 -8.23 9.75
N ARG A 184 13.95 -8.03 8.87
CA ARG A 184 15.11 -7.15 9.12
C ARG A 184 14.66 -5.71 9.38
N LEU A 185 13.73 -5.20 8.57
CA LEU A 185 13.14 -3.88 8.79
C LEU A 185 12.46 -3.81 10.16
N CYS A 186 11.62 -4.79 10.51
CA CYS A 186 10.94 -4.84 11.81
C CYS A 186 11.93 -4.87 12.98
N GLN A 187 13.02 -5.64 12.89
CA GLN A 187 14.06 -5.69 13.91
C GLN A 187 14.71 -4.33 14.11
N CYS A 188 15.02 -3.63 13.02
CA CYS A 188 15.53 -2.26 13.10
C CYS A 188 14.50 -1.34 13.77
N VAL A 189 13.25 -1.39 13.32
CA VAL A 189 12.16 -0.54 13.83
C VAL A 189 11.86 -0.81 15.31
N ALA A 190 11.98 -2.04 15.79
CA ALA A 190 11.83 -2.37 17.20
C ALA A 190 12.87 -1.64 18.08
N SER A 191 14.06 -1.40 17.55
CA SER A 191 15.13 -0.65 18.25
C SER A 191 14.87 0.86 18.34
N THR A 192 13.88 1.40 17.63
CA THR A 192 13.62 2.86 17.58
C THR A 192 12.79 3.39 18.77
N GLY A 193 12.66 2.59 19.83
CA GLY A 193 11.97 2.96 21.07
C GLY A 193 10.44 2.83 21.04
N ILE A 194 9.87 2.08 20.08
CA ILE A 194 8.43 1.83 20.03
C ILE A 194 7.98 1.25 21.38
N ARG A 195 7.14 2.00 22.10
CA ARG A 195 6.65 1.64 23.45
C ARG A 195 5.70 0.44 23.48
N TYR A 196 5.41 -0.16 22.33
CA TYR A 196 4.71 -1.44 22.23
C TYR A 196 5.75 -2.53 21.99
N SER A 197 6.19 -3.18 23.07
CA SER A 197 7.16 -4.29 23.13
C SER A 197 6.79 -5.56 22.32
N PHE A 198 5.84 -5.46 21.39
CA PHE A 198 5.18 -6.60 20.74
C PHE A 198 5.75 -6.94 19.35
N LEU A 199 6.50 -6.07 18.69
CA LEU A 199 6.96 -6.25 17.30
C LEU A 199 7.75 -7.54 17.04
N THR A 200 8.50 -8.05 18.02
CA THR A 200 9.34 -9.25 17.85
C THR A 200 8.54 -10.56 17.89
N THR A 201 7.54 -10.69 18.76
CA THR A 201 6.68 -11.89 18.85
C THR A 201 5.51 -11.85 17.84
N TYR A 202 5.07 -10.65 17.47
CA TYR A 202 3.86 -10.39 16.67
C TYR A 202 4.05 -10.57 15.14
N TYR A 203 5.27 -10.38 14.62
CA TYR A 203 5.52 -10.41 13.16
C TYR A 203 6.00 -11.76 12.59
N LEU A 204 6.57 -12.64 13.43
CA LEU A 204 6.82 -14.04 13.05
C LEU A 204 5.51 -14.73 12.64
N SER A 205 4.41 -14.45 13.36
CA SER A 205 3.06 -14.97 13.05
C SER A 205 2.39 -14.29 11.85
N PHE A 206 2.62 -12.99 11.64
CA PHE A 206 2.04 -12.21 10.53
C PHE A 206 2.52 -12.67 9.13
N PHE A 207 3.78 -13.11 9.01
CA PHE A 207 4.32 -13.59 7.73
C PHE A 207 4.34 -15.11 7.58
N LEU A 208 4.37 -15.91 8.67
CA LEU A 208 4.15 -17.36 8.58
C LEU A 208 2.82 -17.67 7.86
N SER A 209 1.79 -16.82 8.03
CA SER A 209 0.50 -16.96 7.33
C SER A 209 0.42 -16.32 5.94
N LEU A 210 1.48 -15.62 5.48
CA LEU A 210 1.58 -15.11 4.10
C LEU A 210 2.15 -16.15 3.13
N GLU A 211 2.99 -17.06 3.64
CA GLU A 211 3.58 -18.15 2.86
C GLU A 211 2.73 -19.44 2.91
N THR A 212 1.94 -19.66 3.98
CA THR A 212 1.19 -20.91 4.10
C THR A 212 -0.20 -20.84 3.48
N GLY A 213 -0.24 -21.11 2.17
CA GLY A 213 -1.23 -22.04 1.61
C GLY A 213 -0.99 -23.51 2.04
N GLY A 214 -0.39 -23.72 3.22
CA GLY A 214 -0.02 -25.02 3.74
C GLY A 214 1.16 -24.91 4.69
N LEU A 215 0.92 -25.00 6.01
CA LEU A 215 1.77 -25.72 6.96
C LEU A 215 1.09 -25.68 8.34
N HIS A 216 0.25 -26.69 8.55
CA HIS A 216 -0.50 -26.99 9.76
C HIS A 216 0.36 -27.55 10.90
N LYS A 217 1.67 -27.24 10.93
CA LYS A 217 2.62 -27.80 11.90
C LYS A 217 3.69 -26.75 12.17
N PHE A 218 3.59 -26.03 13.29
CA PHE A 218 4.72 -25.52 14.09
C PHE A 218 4.21 -24.68 15.28
N VAL A 219 3.15 -25.19 15.94
CA VAL A 219 2.78 -24.78 17.31
C VAL A 219 2.48 -26.05 18.10
N LYS A 220 3.53 -26.84 18.29
CA LYS A 220 3.66 -27.82 19.36
C LYS A 220 5.14 -28.11 19.45
N GLU A 221 5.82 -27.24 20.19
CA GLU A 221 6.92 -27.52 21.13
C GLU A 221 7.39 -26.18 21.71
#